data_AF-A0A6G7Y8Q8-F1
#
_entry.id   AF-A0A6G7Y8Q8-F1
#
_cell.length_a   1.000
_cell.length_b   1.000
_cell.length_c   1.000
_cell.angle_alpha   90.00
_cell.angle_beta   90.00
_cell.angle_gamma   90.00
#
_symmetry.space_group_name_H-M   'P 1'
#
loop_
_entity.id
_entity.type
_entity.pdbx_description
1 polymer ?
#
loop_
_entity_poly.entity_id
_entity_poly.type
_entity_poly.pdbx_seq_one_letter_code
_entity_poly.pdbx_strand_id
1 'polypeptide(L)'
;MLSRRAFVGGAVLASLSGCALVPLGPPPAPLAPPTGALLDGQRAALSLRDALDAAAASGQDAPHATLLAWALSVSDDQLAALSLPPARSPGASAAPTPTAAPSASPEAALSAAADAFAAQSIAADAARPLVWAAMAAWARALATHWAAATASLEPARTLLEPAAQEPAEAVQAALDAAGEAVYGLEVATGAPGLSGEETSTLRRQRAQWLTLRDALTEASATASPAPTPVAPWYRVERPTDPAGARALAARLQGDALPVLGRAFAHAPSVMRPAISAQLDASASGVATWGGLMQRWPGLPLR
;
A
#
# COMPACT_ATOMS: atom_id res chain seq x y z
N MET A 1 -40.78 -8.53 -38.88
CA MET A 1 -40.78 -8.58 -40.36
C MET A 1 -39.35 -8.36 -40.86
N LEU A 2 -38.84 -9.32 -41.63
CA LEU A 2 -37.52 -9.31 -42.29
C LEU A 2 -37.46 -8.35 -43.48
N SER A 3 -36.29 -7.75 -43.74
CA SER A 3 -35.61 -7.57 -45.06
C SER A 3 -34.42 -6.61 -44.85
N ARG A 4 -33.12 -6.91 -45.06
CA ARG A 4 -32.32 -7.56 -46.14
C ARG A 4 -32.36 -6.84 -47.50
N ARG A 5 -31.27 -6.10 -47.83
CA ARG A 5 -30.56 -5.98 -49.14
C ARG A 5 -29.14 -5.41 -48.83
N ALA A 6 -28.02 -6.13 -48.88
CA ALA A 6 -27.21 -6.67 -49.99
C ALA A 6 -26.73 -5.59 -51.00
N PHE A 7 -25.48 -5.11 -50.94
CA PHE A 7 -24.21 -5.62 -51.56
C PHE A 7 -24.09 -5.42 -53.09
N VAL A 8 -23.15 -4.56 -53.51
CA VAL A 8 -22.23 -4.64 -54.69
C VAL A 8 -21.16 -3.56 -54.40
N GLY A 9 -19.84 -3.70 -54.55
CA GLY A 9 -18.95 -4.70 -55.13
C GLY A 9 -17.65 -3.97 -55.47
N GLY A 10 -16.49 -4.62 -55.33
CA GLY A 10 -15.21 -3.99 -55.66
C GLY A 10 -14.00 -4.74 -55.12
N ALA A 11 -13.82 -5.98 -55.57
CA ALA A 11 -12.62 -6.77 -55.32
C ALA A 11 -11.49 -6.31 -56.26
N VAL A 12 -10.30 -6.06 -55.71
CA VAL A 12 -9.03 -6.27 -56.42
C VAL A 12 -8.09 -7.02 -55.49
N LEU A 13 -7.98 -8.32 -55.75
CA LEU A 13 -6.90 -9.17 -55.29
C LEU A 13 -5.71 -8.97 -56.22
N ALA A 14 -4.58 -8.53 -55.66
CA ALA A 14 -3.27 -8.72 -56.27
C ALA A 14 -2.34 -9.27 -55.19
N SER A 15 -2.19 -10.59 -55.23
CA SER A 15 -1.19 -11.38 -54.51
C SER A 15 0.20 -11.13 -55.11
N LEU A 16 1.15 -10.68 -54.30
CA LEU A 16 2.57 -10.99 -54.50
C LEU A 16 3.22 -11.37 -53.18
N SER A 17 3.70 -12.60 -53.16
CA SER A 17 4.43 -13.29 -52.12
C SER A 17 5.70 -12.53 -51.71
N GLY A 18 5.91 -12.39 -50.40
CA GLY A 18 7.14 -11.87 -49.83
C GLY A 18 7.22 -12.23 -48.35
N CYS A 19 7.62 -13.47 -48.05
CA CYS A 19 8.02 -13.87 -46.71
C CYS A 19 9.30 -13.12 -46.31
N ALA A 20 9.16 -11.94 -45.69
CA ALA A 20 10.23 -11.37 -44.90
C ALA A 20 10.09 -11.92 -43.46
N LEU A 21 10.80 -13.02 -43.19
CA LEU A 21 11.13 -13.42 -41.83
C LEU A 21 11.94 -12.29 -41.21
N VAL A 22 11.29 -11.45 -40.40
CA VAL A 22 11.99 -10.56 -39.48
C VAL A 22 12.78 -11.46 -38.52
N PRO A 23 14.12 -11.35 -38.43
CA PRO A 23 14.85 -12.09 -37.42
C PRO A 23 14.36 -11.58 -36.06
N LEU A 24 13.69 -12.45 -35.31
CA LEU A 24 13.54 -12.32 -33.87
C LEU A 24 14.95 -12.17 -33.31
N GLY A 25 15.34 -10.94 -33.01
CA GLY A 25 16.53 -10.69 -32.21
C GLY A 25 16.43 -11.49 -30.91
N PRO A 26 17.57 -11.87 -30.31
CA PRO A 26 17.56 -12.57 -29.04
C PRO A 26 16.68 -11.79 -28.05
N PRO A 27 15.92 -12.48 -27.17
CA PRO A 27 15.17 -11.80 -26.13
C PRO A 27 16.09 -10.83 -25.40
N PRO A 28 15.61 -9.65 -24.96
CA PRO A 28 16.43 -8.75 -24.17
C PRO A 28 17.04 -9.57 -23.04
N ALA A 29 18.37 -9.53 -22.95
CA ALA A 29 19.08 -10.26 -21.92
C ALA A 29 18.46 -9.88 -20.56
N PRO A 30 18.22 -10.86 -19.67
CA PRO A 30 17.83 -10.52 -18.30
C PRO A 30 18.84 -9.49 -17.80
N LEU A 31 18.34 -8.33 -17.38
CA LEU A 31 19.15 -7.32 -16.71
C LEU A 31 19.96 -8.04 -15.65
N ALA A 32 21.30 -8.01 -15.80
CA ALA A 32 22.18 -8.58 -14.81
C ALA A 32 21.78 -7.99 -13.45
N PRO A 33 21.77 -8.79 -12.37
CA PRO A 33 21.47 -8.27 -11.04
C PRO A 33 22.43 -7.10 -10.78
N PRO A 34 21.95 -5.97 -10.22
CA PRO A 34 22.80 -4.83 -9.97
C PRO A 34 24.01 -5.31 -9.15
N THR A 35 25.21 -5.15 -9.70
CA THR A 35 26.49 -5.47 -9.05
C THR A 35 26.84 -4.51 -7.90
N GLY A 36 25.86 -3.76 -7.40
CA GLY A 36 25.97 -2.87 -6.24
C GLY A 36 25.57 -3.58 -4.95
N ALA A 37 26.09 -3.09 -3.82
CA ALA A 37 25.63 -3.52 -2.51
C ALA A 37 24.11 -3.25 -2.36
N LEU A 38 23.37 -4.24 -1.85
CA LEU A 38 21.94 -4.09 -1.60
C LEU A 38 21.66 -2.98 -0.58
N LEU A 39 20.65 -2.17 -0.87
CA LEU A 39 20.10 -1.19 0.07
C LEU A 39 19.59 -1.90 1.34
N ASP A 40 19.58 -1.21 2.48
CA ASP A 40 19.04 -1.76 3.73
C ASP A 40 17.60 -2.27 3.56
N GLY A 41 16.75 -1.50 2.86
CA GLY A 41 15.39 -1.92 2.53
C GLY A 41 15.33 -3.19 1.67
N GLN A 42 16.24 -3.34 0.70
CA GLN A 42 16.28 -4.56 -0.13
C GLN A 42 16.69 -5.79 0.69
N ARG A 43 17.64 -5.64 1.61
CA ARG A 43 18.02 -6.71 2.55
C ARG A 43 16.86 -7.09 3.47
N ALA A 44 16.14 -6.10 4.00
CA ALA A 44 14.97 -6.33 4.83
C ALA A 44 13.84 -7.06 4.08
N ALA A 45 13.62 -6.75 2.79
CA ALA A 45 12.64 -7.45 1.96
C ALA A 45 12.98 -8.94 1.78
N LEU A 46 14.25 -9.26 1.54
CA LEU A 46 14.71 -10.64 1.45
C LEU A 46 14.57 -11.37 2.80
N SER A 47 15.02 -10.75 3.90
CA SER A 47 14.90 -11.34 5.24
C SER A 47 13.45 -11.56 5.66
N LEU A 48 12.54 -10.66 5.29
CA LEU A 48 11.11 -10.85 5.52
C LEU A 48 10.57 -12.05 4.74
N ARG A 49 10.94 -12.17 3.46
CA ARG A 49 10.53 -13.30 2.62
C ARG A 49 10.98 -14.64 3.22
N ASP A 50 12.22 -14.72 3.67
CA ASP A 50 12.79 -15.92 4.31
C ASP A 50 12.04 -16.27 5.61
N ALA A 51 11.69 -15.27 6.42
CA ALA A 51 10.93 -15.48 7.65
C ALA A 51 9.50 -16.00 7.38
N LEU A 52 8.84 -15.49 6.33
CA LEU A 52 7.53 -15.98 5.91
C LEU A 52 7.60 -17.42 5.38
N ASP A 53 8.63 -17.78 4.60
CA ASP A 53 8.83 -19.17 4.14
C ASP A 53 9.09 -20.13 5.31
N ALA A 54 9.91 -19.72 6.27
CA ALA A 54 10.16 -20.50 7.48
C ALA A 54 8.88 -20.74 8.28
N ALA A 55 8.01 -19.72 8.37
CA ALA A 55 6.70 -19.83 9.02
C ALA A 55 5.73 -20.75 8.25
N ALA A 56 5.84 -20.81 6.93
CA ALA A 56 5.01 -21.70 6.10
C ALA A 56 5.42 -23.16 6.28
N ALA A 57 6.72 -23.40 6.44
CA ALA A 57 7.28 -24.73 6.67
C ALA A 57 6.98 -25.30 8.07
N SER A 58 6.73 -24.45 9.07
CA SER A 58 6.51 -24.90 10.46
C SER A 58 5.10 -25.42 10.76
N GLY A 59 4.16 -25.29 9.82
CA GLY A 59 2.77 -25.69 10.00
C GLY A 59 1.97 -24.65 10.81
N GLN A 60 0.90 -24.14 10.21
CA GLN A 60 0.04 -23.11 10.78
C GLN A 60 -1.40 -23.62 10.89
N ASP A 61 -2.20 -23.02 11.77
CA ASP A 61 -3.65 -23.21 11.71
C ASP A 61 -4.24 -22.63 10.40
N ALA A 62 -5.47 -23.00 10.07
CA ALA A 62 -6.11 -22.58 8.82
C ALA A 62 -6.16 -21.04 8.60
N PRO A 63 -6.50 -20.19 9.59
CA PRO A 63 -6.50 -18.74 9.39
C PRO A 63 -5.10 -18.17 9.17
N HIS A 64 -4.09 -18.59 9.95
CA HIS A 64 -2.72 -18.14 9.73
C HIS A 64 -2.14 -18.66 8.41
N ALA A 65 -2.50 -19.88 7.98
CA ALA A 65 -2.10 -20.39 6.67
C ALA A 65 -2.65 -19.54 5.52
N THR A 66 -3.90 -19.08 5.62
CA THR A 66 -4.52 -18.18 4.62
C THR A 66 -3.85 -16.82 4.61
N LEU A 67 -3.64 -16.22 5.79
CA LEU A 67 -2.95 -14.94 5.93
C LEU A 67 -1.52 -15.02 5.39
N LEU A 68 -0.80 -16.11 5.70
CA LEU A 68 0.56 -16.34 5.26
C LEU A 68 0.64 -16.54 3.75
N ALA A 69 -0.25 -17.33 3.15
CA ALA A 69 -0.31 -17.48 1.69
C ALA A 69 -0.52 -16.13 0.99
N TRP A 70 -1.38 -15.27 1.56
CA TRP A 70 -1.55 -13.91 1.06
C TRP A 70 -0.29 -13.06 1.25
N ALA A 71 0.32 -13.09 2.43
CA ALA A 71 1.53 -12.32 2.74
C ALA A 71 2.71 -12.70 1.81
N LEU A 72 2.92 -13.99 1.58
CA LEU A 72 3.90 -14.53 0.64
C LEU A 72 3.67 -13.96 -0.77
N SER A 73 2.42 -13.96 -1.24
CA SER A 73 2.08 -13.38 -2.54
C SER A 73 2.37 -11.88 -2.63
N VAL A 74 2.18 -11.12 -1.54
CA VAL A 74 2.50 -9.70 -1.51
C VAL A 74 4.01 -9.49 -1.50
N SER A 75 4.75 -10.29 -0.73
CA SER A 75 6.22 -10.23 -0.74
C SER A 75 6.81 -10.55 -2.12
N ASP A 76 6.21 -11.47 -2.88
CA ASP A 76 6.65 -11.75 -4.26
C ASP A 76 6.41 -10.53 -5.19
N ASP A 77 5.26 -9.86 -5.09
CA ASP A 77 4.99 -8.61 -5.81
C ASP A 77 5.99 -7.51 -5.43
N GLN A 78 6.36 -7.42 -4.15
CA GLN A 78 7.32 -6.45 -3.64
C GLN A 78 8.74 -6.70 -4.15
N LEU A 79 9.20 -7.96 -4.14
CA LEU A 79 10.50 -8.33 -4.70
C LEU A 79 10.56 -8.01 -6.20
N ALA A 80 9.49 -8.30 -6.95
CA ALA A 80 9.39 -7.92 -8.35
C ALA A 80 9.45 -6.40 -8.56
N ALA A 81 8.74 -5.62 -7.73
CA ALA A 81 8.79 -4.15 -7.79
C ALA A 81 10.20 -3.58 -7.48
N LEU A 82 10.98 -4.28 -6.68
CA LEU A 82 12.38 -3.94 -6.35
C LEU A 82 13.39 -4.51 -7.35
N SER A 83 12.94 -5.21 -8.40
CA SER A 83 13.79 -5.94 -9.35
C SER A 83 14.74 -6.95 -8.67
N LEU A 84 14.29 -7.52 -7.55
CA LEU A 84 14.99 -8.58 -6.84
C LEU A 84 14.48 -9.94 -7.32
N PRO A 85 15.34 -10.96 -7.42
CA PRO A 85 14.89 -12.31 -7.77
C PRO A 85 13.91 -12.81 -6.69
N PRO A 86 12.79 -13.44 -7.06
CA PRO A 86 11.94 -14.12 -6.08
C PRO A 86 12.72 -15.26 -5.42
N ALA A 87 12.43 -15.55 -4.16
CA ALA A 87 13.00 -16.71 -3.48
C ALA A 87 12.65 -18.00 -4.27
N ARG A 88 13.63 -18.88 -4.45
CA ARG A 88 13.51 -20.07 -5.29
C ARG A 88 12.32 -20.92 -4.85
N SER A 89 11.54 -21.43 -5.81
CA SER A 89 10.53 -22.46 -5.58
C SER A 89 11.14 -23.66 -4.83
N PRO A 90 10.38 -24.37 -3.97
CA PRO A 90 10.86 -25.57 -3.29
C PRO A 90 11.03 -26.70 -4.30
N GLY A 91 12.19 -26.72 -4.97
CA GLY A 91 12.63 -27.75 -5.90
C GLY A 91 14.09 -28.07 -5.61
N ALA A 92 14.31 -29.25 -5.04
CA ALA A 92 15.57 -29.89 -4.67
C ALA A 92 16.89 -29.27 -5.18
N SER A 93 17.82 -28.94 -4.29
CA SER A 93 19.13 -29.63 -4.16
C SER A 93 20.14 -28.87 -3.26
N ALA A 94 20.86 -29.67 -2.47
CA ALA A 94 22.06 -29.45 -1.66
C ALA A 94 22.02 -28.38 -0.54
N ALA A 95 21.99 -28.88 0.70
CA ALA A 95 22.12 -28.13 1.93
C ALA A 95 23.52 -27.53 2.13
N PRO A 96 23.64 -26.24 2.46
CA PRO A 96 24.62 -25.78 3.42
C PRO A 96 24.01 -25.87 4.83
N THR A 97 24.84 -26.25 5.80
CA THR A 97 24.47 -26.33 7.22
C THR A 97 23.97 -24.96 7.71
N PRO A 98 22.72 -24.83 8.19
CA PRO A 98 22.26 -23.57 8.74
C PRO A 98 22.86 -23.41 10.13
N THR A 99 23.75 -22.42 10.30
CA THR A 99 23.84 -21.77 11.61
C THR A 99 22.48 -21.13 11.81
N ALA A 100 21.65 -21.73 12.67
CA ALA A 100 20.34 -21.21 12.99
C ALA A 100 20.51 -19.82 13.61
N ALA A 101 20.38 -18.77 12.78
CA ALA A 101 19.97 -17.49 13.28
C ALA A 101 18.65 -17.73 14.04
N PRO A 102 18.45 -17.12 15.22
CA PRO A 102 17.17 -17.24 15.90
C PRO A 102 16.10 -16.83 14.89
N SER A 103 15.25 -17.78 14.49
CA SER A 103 14.15 -17.53 13.57
C SER A 103 13.23 -16.55 14.27
N ALA A 104 13.40 -15.26 13.94
CA ALA A 104 12.54 -14.21 14.46
C ALA A 104 11.09 -14.59 14.13
N SER A 105 10.17 -14.36 15.08
CA SER A 105 8.75 -14.57 14.81
C SER A 105 8.36 -13.75 13.56
N PRO A 106 7.39 -14.20 12.76
CA PRO A 106 6.93 -13.45 11.58
C PRO A 106 6.56 -12.00 11.92
N GLU A 107 5.94 -11.78 13.07
CA GLU A 107 5.61 -10.46 13.60
C GLU A 107 6.85 -9.56 13.82
N ALA A 108 7.92 -10.12 14.39
CA ALA A 108 9.18 -9.40 14.59
C ALA A 108 9.87 -9.10 13.24
N ALA A 109 9.84 -10.04 12.30
CA ALA A 109 10.37 -9.85 10.96
C ALA A 109 9.59 -8.76 10.19
N LEU A 110 8.25 -8.76 10.28
CA LEU A 110 7.39 -7.74 9.69
C LEU A 110 7.64 -6.36 10.30
N SER A 111 7.80 -6.28 11.62
CA SER A 111 8.09 -5.03 12.31
C SER A 111 9.45 -4.44 11.91
N ALA A 112 10.49 -5.28 11.87
CA ALA A 112 11.82 -4.87 11.43
C ALA A 112 11.83 -4.44 9.95
N ALA A 113 11.10 -5.15 9.10
CA ALA A 113 10.94 -4.78 7.69
C ALA A 113 10.21 -3.45 7.54
N ALA A 114 9.14 -3.22 8.31
CA ALA A 114 8.41 -1.95 8.31
C ALA A 114 9.34 -0.77 8.66
N ASP A 115 10.18 -0.92 9.69
CA ASP A 115 11.13 0.12 10.09
C ASP A 115 12.17 0.40 8.99
N ALA A 116 12.72 -0.64 8.37
CA ALA A 116 13.69 -0.50 7.29
C ALA A 116 13.10 0.14 6.03
N PHE A 117 11.87 -0.25 5.66
CA PHE A 117 11.17 0.34 4.51
C PHE A 117 10.79 1.80 4.78
N ALA A 118 10.33 2.12 5.99
CA ALA A 118 10.00 3.49 6.37
C ALA A 118 11.24 4.39 6.29
N ALA A 119 12.38 3.94 6.84
CA ALA A 119 13.66 4.65 6.74
C ALA A 119 14.09 4.87 5.29
N GLN A 120 13.97 3.82 4.45
CA GLN A 120 14.29 3.92 3.02
C GLN A 120 13.36 4.88 2.27
N SER A 121 12.08 4.98 2.66
CA SER A 121 11.10 5.83 1.97
C SER A 121 11.37 7.33 2.09
N ILE A 122 12.00 7.76 3.19
CA ILE A 122 12.28 9.17 3.47
C ILE A 122 13.73 9.57 3.15
N ALA A 123 14.57 8.61 2.75
CA ALA A 123 15.94 8.89 2.34
C ALA A 123 15.96 9.83 1.12
N ALA A 124 16.91 10.77 1.11
CA ALA A 124 16.97 11.82 0.08
C ALA A 124 17.21 11.28 -1.33
N ASP A 125 17.92 10.15 -1.44
CA ASP A 125 18.30 9.45 -2.66
C ASP A 125 17.43 8.21 -2.96
N ALA A 126 16.34 8.03 -2.20
CA ALA A 126 15.47 6.88 -2.34
C ALA A 126 14.90 6.77 -3.76
N ALA A 127 15.22 5.70 -4.46
CA ALA A 127 14.51 5.31 -5.67
C ALA A 127 13.09 4.84 -5.29
N ARG A 128 12.07 5.39 -5.95
CA ARG A 128 10.64 5.03 -5.75
C ARG A 128 10.19 5.13 -4.27
N PRO A 129 10.33 6.30 -3.62
CA PRO A 129 10.10 6.45 -2.18
C PRO A 129 8.69 6.03 -1.75
N LEU A 130 7.66 6.25 -2.60
CA LEU A 130 6.30 5.85 -2.30
C LEU A 130 6.12 4.32 -2.24
N VAL A 131 6.86 3.57 -3.05
CA VAL A 131 6.82 2.10 -3.01
C VAL A 131 7.34 1.60 -1.66
N TRP A 132 8.44 2.19 -1.18
CA TRP A 132 8.97 1.88 0.15
C TRP A 132 7.99 2.25 1.27
N ALA A 133 7.33 3.42 1.20
CA ALA A 133 6.31 3.81 2.17
C ALA A 133 5.12 2.84 2.16
N ALA A 134 4.67 2.40 0.98
CA ALA A 134 3.59 1.42 0.86
C ALA A 134 3.98 0.06 1.46
N MET A 135 5.21 -0.40 1.22
CA MET A 135 5.75 -1.62 1.82
C MET A 135 5.83 -1.51 3.35
N ALA A 136 6.25 -0.36 3.88
CA ALA A 136 6.30 -0.09 5.31
C ALA A 136 4.90 -0.18 5.95
N ALA A 137 3.93 0.50 5.36
CA ALA A 137 2.55 0.54 5.82
C ALA A 137 1.90 -0.85 5.79
N TRP A 138 2.13 -1.62 4.72
CA TRP A 138 1.66 -3.01 4.63
C TRP A 138 2.30 -3.88 5.72
N ALA A 139 3.62 -3.83 5.87
CA ALA A 139 4.34 -4.67 6.84
C ALA A 139 3.90 -4.35 8.28
N ARG A 140 3.70 -3.06 8.61
CA ARG A 140 3.19 -2.62 9.91
C ARG A 140 1.76 -3.08 10.16
N ALA A 141 0.88 -2.93 9.17
CA ALA A 141 -0.51 -3.37 9.28
C ALA A 141 -0.58 -4.89 9.48
N LEU A 142 0.19 -5.65 8.71
CA LEU A 142 0.24 -7.10 8.85
C LEU A 142 0.83 -7.54 10.19
N ALA A 143 1.90 -6.91 10.69
CA ALA A 143 2.46 -7.19 12.01
C ALA A 143 1.40 -7.01 13.12
N THR A 144 0.67 -5.89 13.07
CA THR A 144 -0.37 -5.54 14.07
C THR A 144 -1.48 -6.58 14.14
N HIS A 145 -1.82 -7.18 13.00
CA HIS A 145 -2.94 -8.11 12.86
C HIS A 145 -2.50 -9.58 12.77
N TRP A 146 -1.21 -9.86 12.89
CA TRP A 146 -0.65 -11.20 12.72
C TRP A 146 -1.27 -12.19 13.70
N ALA A 147 -1.24 -11.88 15.00
CA ALA A 147 -1.71 -12.78 16.06
C ALA A 147 -3.22 -13.09 15.99
N ALA A 148 -4.02 -12.16 15.45
CA ALA A 148 -5.46 -12.31 15.37
C ALA A 148 -5.92 -13.01 14.07
N ALA A 149 -5.09 -13.02 13.02
CA ALA A 149 -5.36 -13.65 11.71
C ALA A 149 -6.77 -13.41 11.13
N THR A 150 -7.35 -12.23 11.35
CA THR A 150 -8.78 -11.93 11.09
C THR A 150 -9.02 -10.76 10.13
N ALA A 151 -8.00 -10.35 9.37
CA ALA A 151 -8.14 -9.24 8.43
C ALA A 151 -8.84 -9.65 7.12
N SER A 152 -9.64 -8.74 6.56
CA SER A 152 -10.11 -8.83 5.17
C SER A 152 -8.93 -8.47 4.26
N LEU A 153 -8.60 -9.33 3.29
CA LEU A 153 -7.37 -9.23 2.51
C LEU A 153 -7.65 -8.81 1.07
N GLU A 154 -6.96 -7.79 0.59
CA GLU A 154 -7.10 -7.34 -0.79
C GLU A 154 -6.62 -8.42 -1.78
N PRO A 155 -7.39 -8.74 -2.85
CA PRO A 155 -6.96 -9.66 -3.88
C PRO A 155 -5.73 -9.11 -4.65
N ALA A 156 -5.04 -9.99 -5.37
CA ALA A 156 -3.88 -9.59 -6.17
C ALA A 156 -4.25 -8.48 -7.17
N ARG A 157 -3.42 -7.43 -7.23
CA ARG A 157 -3.55 -6.31 -8.16
C ARG A 157 -2.20 -5.80 -8.62
N THR A 158 -2.17 -5.19 -9.80
CA THR A 158 -0.96 -4.56 -10.32
C THR A 158 -0.65 -3.28 -9.54
N LEU A 159 0.64 -3.04 -9.32
CA LEU A 159 1.15 -1.76 -8.83
C LEU A 159 0.80 -0.62 -9.81
N LEU A 160 0.34 0.50 -9.27
CA LEU A 160 0.04 1.71 -10.05
C LEU A 160 0.72 2.91 -9.41
N GLU A 161 1.41 3.67 -10.25
CA GLU A 161 1.93 4.97 -9.86
C GLU A 161 0.76 5.96 -9.79
N PRO A 162 0.72 6.83 -8.76
CA PRO A 162 -0.24 7.91 -8.73
C PRO A 162 -0.09 8.83 -9.95
N ALA A 163 -1.21 9.39 -10.41
CA ALA A 163 -1.17 10.41 -11.45
C ALA A 163 -0.40 11.64 -10.94
N ALA A 164 0.39 12.27 -11.82
CA ALA A 164 1.13 13.47 -11.49
C ALA A 164 0.19 14.59 -11.02
N GLN A 165 0.62 15.31 -9.99
CA GLN A 165 -0.14 16.40 -9.38
C GLN A 165 0.82 17.52 -8.95
N GLU A 166 0.36 18.77 -9.03
CA GLU A 166 1.13 19.91 -8.54
C GLU A 166 1.31 19.83 -7.01
N PRO A 167 2.48 20.20 -6.46
CA PRO A 167 2.74 20.07 -5.02
C PRO A 167 1.71 20.77 -4.13
N ALA A 168 1.27 21.97 -4.50
CA ALA A 168 0.26 22.72 -3.76
C ALA A 168 -1.11 22.02 -3.75
N GLU A 169 -1.51 21.44 -4.88
CA GLU A 169 -2.77 20.68 -4.98
C GLU A 169 -2.71 19.38 -4.18
N ALA A 170 -1.56 18.70 -4.19
CA ALA A 170 -1.36 17.47 -3.43
C ALA A 170 -1.39 17.72 -1.91
N VAL A 171 -0.78 18.82 -1.45
CA VAL A 171 -0.86 19.27 -0.04
C VAL A 171 -2.29 19.63 0.34
N GLN A 172 -2.99 20.40 -0.52
CA GLN A 172 -4.38 20.78 -0.25
C GLN A 172 -5.31 19.56 -0.18
N ALA A 173 -5.19 18.61 -1.12
CA ALA A 173 -6.00 17.40 -1.11
C ALA A 173 -5.77 16.56 0.17
N ALA A 174 -4.52 16.45 0.63
CA ALA A 174 -4.22 15.80 1.90
C ALA A 174 -4.76 16.57 3.10
N LEU A 175 -4.74 17.91 3.06
CA LEU A 175 -5.29 18.74 4.11
C LEU A 175 -6.81 18.56 4.22
N ASP A 176 -7.50 18.51 3.08
CA ASP A 176 -8.94 18.28 3.02
C ASP A 176 -9.30 16.89 3.56
N ALA A 177 -8.56 15.85 3.15
CA ALA A 177 -8.72 14.49 3.67
C ALA A 177 -8.44 14.41 5.19
N ALA A 178 -7.42 15.10 5.68
CA ALA A 178 -7.11 15.15 7.11
C ALA A 178 -8.24 15.86 7.89
N GLY A 179 -8.78 16.96 7.37
CA GLY A 179 -9.92 17.64 7.97
C GLY A 179 -11.18 16.77 8.01
N GLU A 180 -11.47 16.05 6.93
CA GLU A 180 -12.59 15.10 6.87
C GLU A 180 -12.40 13.95 7.87
N ALA A 181 -11.20 13.37 7.96
CA ALA A 181 -10.89 12.29 8.89
C ALA A 181 -11.02 12.76 10.35
N VAL A 182 -10.52 13.95 10.70
CA VAL A 182 -10.67 14.53 12.05
C VAL A 182 -12.14 14.69 12.43
N TYR A 183 -12.94 15.26 11.53
CA TYR A 183 -14.37 15.46 11.75
C TYR A 183 -15.11 14.12 11.85
N GLY A 184 -14.88 13.22 10.90
CA GLY A 184 -15.57 11.95 10.81
C GLY A 184 -15.22 10.99 11.96
N LEU A 185 -13.98 10.97 12.45
CA LEU A 185 -13.60 10.18 13.63
C LEU A 185 -14.21 10.74 14.92
N GLU A 186 -14.40 12.06 15.03
CA GLU A 186 -15.17 12.66 16.13
C GLU A 186 -16.63 12.21 16.08
N VAL A 187 -17.24 12.25 14.89
CA VAL A 187 -18.61 11.75 14.67
C VAL A 187 -18.72 10.27 15.00
N ALA A 188 -17.74 9.44 14.60
CA ALA A 188 -17.69 8.02 14.93
C ALA A 188 -17.63 7.78 16.44
N THR A 189 -16.85 8.58 17.17
CA THR A 189 -16.71 8.49 18.63
C THR A 189 -18.03 8.75 19.35
N GLY A 190 -18.95 9.50 18.73
CA GLY A 190 -20.28 9.79 19.27
C GLY A 190 -21.34 8.70 19.05
N ALA A 191 -20.97 7.53 18.52
CA ALA A 191 -21.90 6.42 18.32
C ALA A 191 -22.29 5.75 19.65
N PRO A 192 -23.58 5.40 19.84
CA PRO A 192 -24.02 4.71 21.05
C PRO A 192 -23.50 3.27 21.08
N GLY A 193 -23.17 2.78 22.28
CA GLY A 193 -22.79 1.37 22.49
C GLY A 193 -21.33 1.02 22.17
N LEU A 194 -20.49 1.99 21.82
CA LEU A 194 -19.05 1.77 21.69
C LEU A 194 -18.42 1.36 23.03
N SER A 195 -17.46 0.45 22.98
CA SER A 195 -16.67 0.12 24.16
C SER A 195 -15.74 1.28 24.54
N GLY A 196 -15.27 1.29 25.80
CA GLY A 196 -14.28 2.27 26.25
C GLY A 196 -12.96 2.18 25.47
N GLU A 197 -12.56 0.96 25.09
CA GLU A 197 -11.37 0.71 24.29
C GLU A 197 -11.52 1.29 22.87
N GLU A 198 -12.66 1.06 22.22
CA GLU A 198 -12.92 1.57 20.88
C GLU A 198 -12.96 3.10 20.86
N THR A 199 -13.64 3.68 21.84
CA THR A 199 -13.67 5.13 22.06
C THR A 199 -12.25 5.69 22.22
N SER A 200 -11.40 5.03 23.01
CA SER A 200 -10.01 5.44 23.20
C SER A 200 -9.19 5.34 21.91
N THR A 201 -9.42 4.29 21.11
CA THR A 201 -8.72 4.04 19.85
C THR A 201 -9.11 5.08 18.79
N LEU A 202 -10.40 5.39 18.65
CA LEU A 202 -10.87 6.46 17.77
C LEU A 202 -10.28 7.82 18.15
N ARG A 203 -10.22 8.15 19.45
CA ARG A 203 -9.60 9.39 19.93
C ARG A 203 -8.11 9.47 19.63
N ARG A 204 -7.37 8.37 19.81
CA ARG A 204 -5.94 8.31 19.44
C ARG A 204 -5.73 8.53 17.94
N GLN A 205 -6.53 7.87 17.10
CA GLN A 205 -6.46 8.05 15.65
C GLN A 205 -6.83 9.47 15.23
N ARG A 206 -7.87 10.06 15.84
CA ARG A 206 -8.24 11.46 15.61
C ARG A 206 -7.09 12.41 15.98
N ALA A 207 -6.40 12.16 17.08
CA ALA A 207 -5.24 12.97 17.47
C ALA A 207 -4.09 12.89 16.45
N GLN A 208 -3.83 11.70 15.87
CA GLN A 208 -2.84 11.55 14.79
C GLN A 208 -3.22 12.37 13.56
N TRP A 209 -4.49 12.28 13.14
CA TRP A 209 -5.01 13.08 12.02
C TRP A 209 -4.98 14.59 12.28
N LEU A 210 -5.24 15.02 13.52
CA LEU A 210 -5.11 16.42 13.93
C LEU A 210 -3.67 16.92 13.76
N THR A 211 -2.68 16.17 14.25
CA THR A 211 -1.27 16.50 14.08
C THR A 211 -0.88 16.65 12.61
N LEU A 212 -1.32 15.73 11.75
CA LEU A 212 -1.05 15.83 10.31
C LEU A 212 -1.75 17.06 9.69
N ARG A 213 -3.02 17.31 10.03
CA ARG A 213 -3.79 18.44 9.52
C ARG A 213 -3.11 19.77 9.85
N ASP A 214 -2.63 19.92 11.07
CA ASP A 214 -1.97 21.15 11.52
C ASP A 214 -0.64 21.36 10.76
N ALA A 215 0.15 20.31 10.57
CA ALA A 215 1.36 20.35 9.74
C ALA A 215 1.07 20.67 8.26
N LEU A 216 0.01 20.08 7.68
CA LEU A 216 -0.42 20.36 6.31
C LEU A 216 -0.96 21.78 6.14
N THR A 217 -1.54 22.37 7.18
CA THR A 217 -2.01 23.76 7.17
C THR A 217 -0.83 24.72 7.00
N GLU A 218 0.25 24.50 7.76
CA GLU A 218 1.50 25.26 7.64
C GLU A 218 2.15 25.05 6.25
N ALA A 219 2.18 23.80 5.78
CA ALA A 219 2.72 23.47 4.46
C ALA A 219 1.91 24.10 3.32
N SER A 220 0.57 24.13 3.42
CA SER A 220 -0.31 24.73 2.40
C SER A 220 -0.08 26.24 2.26
N ALA A 221 0.08 26.95 3.37
CA ALA A 221 0.41 28.38 3.37
C ALA A 221 1.78 28.69 2.74
N THR A 222 2.72 27.74 2.81
CA THR A 222 4.03 27.87 2.16
C THR A 222 3.97 27.51 0.67
N ALA A 223 3.19 26.49 0.32
CA ALA A 223 3.11 25.96 -1.04
C ALA A 223 2.25 26.83 -1.99
N SER A 224 1.32 27.62 -1.46
CA SER A 224 0.45 28.49 -2.25
C SER A 224 0.31 29.88 -1.62
N PRO A 225 0.40 30.98 -2.40
CA PRO A 225 0.11 32.33 -1.91
C PRO A 225 -1.38 32.56 -1.61
N ALA A 226 -2.26 31.67 -2.07
CA ALA A 226 -3.70 31.69 -1.83
C ALA A 226 -4.19 30.26 -1.53
N PRO A 227 -3.93 29.73 -0.32
CA PRO A 227 -4.38 28.39 0.05
C PRO A 227 -5.91 28.36 0.11
N THR A 228 -6.50 27.23 -0.27
CA THR A 228 -7.96 27.08 -0.19
C THR A 228 -8.33 26.85 1.28
N PRO A 229 -9.27 27.62 1.85
CA PRO A 229 -9.72 27.39 3.22
C PRO A 229 -10.32 26.00 3.36
N VAL A 230 -9.97 25.34 4.48
CA VAL A 230 -10.55 24.04 4.84
C VAL A 230 -12.07 24.17 5.00
N ALA A 231 -12.81 23.16 4.53
CA ALA A 231 -14.26 23.17 4.62
C ALA A 231 -14.75 23.30 6.07
N PRO A 232 -15.74 24.17 6.37
CA PRO A 232 -16.28 24.33 7.71
C PRO A 232 -17.11 23.13 8.19
N TRP A 233 -17.58 22.28 7.26
CA TRP A 233 -18.31 21.05 7.55
C TRP A 233 -18.02 19.99 6.48
N TYR A 234 -18.17 18.72 6.87
CA TYR A 234 -18.01 17.56 5.98
C TYR A 234 -19.28 16.75 5.95
N ARG A 235 -19.59 16.14 4.79
CA ARG A 235 -20.76 15.29 4.63
C ARG A 235 -20.47 13.89 5.19
N VAL A 236 -20.47 13.78 6.52
CA VAL A 236 -20.33 12.51 7.22
C VAL A 236 -21.65 12.13 7.87
N GLU A 237 -22.18 10.96 7.51
CA GLU A 237 -23.38 10.41 8.14
C GLU A 237 -23.06 9.95 9.56
N ARG A 238 -23.93 10.31 10.52
CA ARG A 238 -23.74 9.95 11.92
C ARG A 238 -24.08 8.47 12.13
N PRO A 239 -23.15 7.65 12.65
CA PRO A 239 -23.43 6.26 12.96
C PRO A 239 -24.40 6.14 14.14
N THR A 240 -25.35 5.21 14.01
CA THR A 240 -26.39 4.94 15.01
C THR A 240 -26.06 3.76 15.91
N ASP A 241 -24.97 3.04 15.64
CA ASP A 241 -24.53 1.87 16.37
C ASP A 241 -22.99 1.69 16.27
N PRO A 242 -22.39 0.73 17.01
CA PRO A 242 -20.95 0.51 16.98
C PRO A 242 -20.45 0.02 15.61
N ALA A 243 -21.24 -0.79 14.89
CA ALA A 243 -20.82 -1.32 13.60
C ALA A 243 -20.68 -0.21 12.55
N GLY A 244 -21.61 0.74 12.52
CA GLY A 244 -21.55 1.94 11.70
C GLY A 244 -20.37 2.83 12.06
N ALA A 245 -19.99 2.92 13.34
CA ALA A 245 -18.80 3.68 13.76
C ALA A 245 -17.49 3.05 13.25
N ARG A 246 -17.36 1.72 13.35
CA ARG A 246 -16.21 0.99 12.79
C ARG A 246 -16.15 1.14 11.27
N ALA A 247 -17.28 0.94 10.59
CA ALA A 247 -17.38 1.10 9.14
C ALA A 247 -17.01 2.53 8.68
N LEU A 248 -17.45 3.55 9.42
CA LEU A 248 -17.07 4.94 9.18
C LEU A 248 -15.56 5.15 9.35
N ALA A 249 -14.97 4.65 10.45
CA ALA A 249 -13.54 4.79 10.70
C ALA A 249 -12.68 4.05 9.66
N ALA A 250 -13.07 2.83 9.27
CA ALA A 250 -12.43 2.07 8.20
C ALA A 250 -12.49 2.81 6.86
N ARG A 251 -13.66 3.36 6.50
CA ARG A 251 -13.85 4.11 5.26
C ARG A 251 -12.98 5.36 5.21
N LEU A 252 -13.03 6.20 6.25
CA LEU A 252 -12.25 7.44 6.32
C LEU A 252 -10.75 7.18 6.11
N GLN A 253 -10.22 6.14 6.76
CA GLN A 253 -8.81 5.80 6.62
C GLN A 253 -8.51 5.20 5.25
N GLY A 254 -9.38 4.32 4.75
CA GLY A 254 -9.22 3.66 3.45
C GLY A 254 -9.26 4.63 2.27
N ASP A 255 -10.21 5.55 2.29
CA ASP A 255 -10.38 6.59 1.25
C ASP A 255 -9.22 7.59 1.28
N ALA A 256 -8.63 7.84 2.46
CA ALA A 256 -7.50 8.73 2.59
C ALA A 256 -6.17 8.13 2.11
N LEU A 257 -6.00 6.79 2.12
CA LEU A 257 -4.76 6.13 1.66
C LEU A 257 -4.28 6.63 0.28
N PRO A 258 -5.06 6.55 -0.82
CA PRO A 258 -4.60 7.03 -2.12
C PRO A 258 -4.34 8.54 -2.18
N VAL A 259 -5.00 9.34 -1.32
CA VAL A 259 -4.73 10.78 -1.19
C VAL A 259 -3.38 11.01 -0.53
N LEU A 260 -3.10 10.31 0.57
CA LEU A 260 -1.82 10.36 1.27
C LEU A 260 -0.67 9.88 0.38
N GLY A 261 -0.87 8.85 -0.43
CA GLY A 261 0.16 8.38 -1.35
C GLY A 261 0.48 9.38 -2.46
N ARG A 262 -0.53 10.07 -3.01
CA ARG A 262 -0.31 11.22 -3.92
C ARG A 262 0.43 12.35 -3.24
N ALA A 263 0.04 12.71 -2.03
CA ALA A 263 0.73 13.75 -1.26
C ALA A 263 2.17 13.34 -0.94
N PHE A 264 2.43 12.08 -0.61
CA PHE A 264 3.78 11.60 -0.38
C PHE A 264 4.66 11.70 -1.64
N ALA A 265 4.09 11.42 -2.82
CA ALA A 265 4.79 11.51 -4.11
C ALA A 265 5.08 12.95 -4.55
N HIS A 266 4.15 13.88 -4.30
CA HIS A 266 4.16 15.21 -4.94
C HIS A 266 4.29 16.40 -4.00
N ALA A 267 3.98 16.26 -2.70
CA ALA A 267 4.16 17.34 -1.73
C ALA A 267 5.66 17.63 -1.48
N PRO A 268 5.99 18.79 -0.89
CA PRO A 268 7.36 19.10 -0.48
C PRO A 268 7.96 17.97 0.37
N SER A 269 9.23 17.62 0.10
CA SER A 269 9.90 16.46 0.73
C SER A 269 9.97 16.54 2.26
N VAL A 270 9.95 17.75 2.83
CA VAL A 270 9.86 17.99 4.28
C VAL A 270 8.63 17.33 4.93
N MET A 271 7.55 17.13 4.16
CA MET A 271 6.31 16.49 4.63
C MET A 271 6.35 14.97 4.59
N ARG A 272 7.33 14.34 3.92
CA ARG A 272 7.40 12.89 3.75
C ARG A 272 7.35 12.12 5.08
N PRO A 273 8.09 12.50 6.15
CA PRO A 273 8.01 11.78 7.42
C PRO A 273 6.61 11.78 8.03
N ALA A 274 5.93 12.93 8.03
CA ALA A 274 4.58 13.06 8.59
C ALA A 274 3.55 12.26 7.77
N ILE A 275 3.63 12.33 6.43
CA ILE A 275 2.73 11.58 5.55
C ILE A 275 3.01 10.07 5.61
N SER A 276 4.27 9.64 5.69
CA SER A 276 4.64 8.23 5.86
C SER A 276 4.06 7.66 7.15
N ALA A 277 4.23 8.38 8.27
CA ALA A 277 3.68 7.95 9.55
C ALA A 277 2.15 7.83 9.51
N GLN A 278 1.48 8.73 8.79
CA GLN A 278 0.02 8.65 8.62
C GLN A 278 -0.41 7.52 7.67
N LEU A 279 0.35 7.22 6.62
CA LEU A 279 0.11 6.06 5.75
C LEU A 279 0.14 4.77 6.57
N ASP A 280 1.17 4.60 7.41
CA ASP A 280 1.29 3.44 8.30
C ASP A 280 0.10 3.35 9.27
N ALA A 281 -0.22 4.46 9.96
CA ALA A 281 -1.32 4.50 10.91
C ALA A 281 -2.67 4.20 10.27
N SER A 282 -2.91 4.74 9.07
CA SER A 282 -4.16 4.55 8.33
C SER A 282 -4.28 3.13 7.79
N ALA A 283 -3.19 2.55 7.27
CA ALA A 283 -3.20 1.16 6.79
C ALA A 283 -3.53 0.17 7.92
N SER A 284 -2.89 0.34 9.09
CA SER A 284 -3.19 -0.48 10.27
C SER A 284 -4.61 -0.27 10.76
N GLY A 285 -5.08 0.98 10.82
CA GLY A 285 -6.40 1.28 11.36
C GLY A 285 -7.55 0.88 10.42
N VAL A 286 -7.37 0.86 9.09
CA VAL A 286 -8.33 0.23 8.16
C VAL A 286 -8.60 -1.21 8.59
N ALA A 287 -7.55 -2.00 8.80
CA ALA A 287 -7.68 -3.40 9.22
C ALA A 287 -8.25 -3.52 10.65
N THR A 288 -7.86 -2.66 11.58
CA THR A 288 -8.41 -2.64 12.96
C THR A 288 -9.93 -2.46 12.97
N TRP A 289 -10.47 -1.67 12.05
CA TRP A 289 -11.90 -1.40 11.98
C TRP A 289 -12.66 -2.34 11.02
N GLY A 290 -12.02 -3.42 10.57
CA GLY A 290 -12.65 -4.43 9.71
C GLY A 290 -12.69 -4.06 8.23
N GLY A 291 -11.93 -3.05 7.81
CA GLY A 291 -11.74 -2.71 6.40
C GLY A 291 -10.76 -3.66 5.68
N LEU A 292 -10.64 -3.45 4.38
CA LEU A 292 -9.79 -4.25 3.50
C LEU A 292 -8.31 -3.87 3.66
N MET A 293 -7.48 -4.79 4.15
CA MET A 293 -6.03 -4.60 4.21
C MET A 293 -5.45 -4.62 2.79
N GLN A 294 -4.84 -3.50 2.40
CA GLN A 294 -4.31 -3.30 1.05
C GLN A 294 -2.91 -3.91 0.90
N ARG A 295 -2.62 -4.47 -0.28
CA ARG A 295 -1.28 -4.95 -0.66
C ARG A 295 -0.29 -3.81 -0.87
N TRP A 296 -0.82 -2.67 -1.34
CA TRP A 296 -0.06 -1.45 -1.61
C TRP A 296 -0.77 -0.21 -1.03
N PRO A 297 -0.78 -0.04 0.32
CA PRO A 297 -1.37 1.13 0.94
C PRO A 297 -0.76 2.42 0.40
N GLY A 298 -1.61 3.38 0.04
CA GLY A 298 -1.16 4.63 -0.58
C GLY A 298 -1.18 4.63 -2.11
N LEU A 299 -1.14 3.46 -2.76
CA LEU A 299 -1.22 3.37 -4.22
C LEU A 299 -2.68 3.28 -4.69
N PRO A 300 -3.06 3.96 -5.79
CA PRO A 300 -4.42 3.90 -6.33
C PRO A 300 -4.91 2.47 -6.56
N LEU A 301 -6.20 2.23 -6.30
CA LEU A 301 -6.89 1.01 -6.70
C LEU A 301 -7.24 1.07 -8.20
N ARG A 302 -7.21 -0.07 -8.90
CA ARG A 302 -7.59 -0.18 -10.32
C ARG A 302 -9.02 -0.70 -10.45
#